data_AF-B0Z0K3-F1
#
_entry.id   AF-B0Z0K3-F1
#
_cell.length_a   1.000
_cell.length_b   1.000
_cell.length_c   1.000
_cell.angle_alpha   90.00
_cell.angle_beta   90.00
_cell.angle_gamma   90.00
#
_symmetry.space_group_name_H-M   'P 1'
#
loop_
_entity.id
_entity.type
_entity.pdbx_description
1 polymer ?
#
loop_
_entity_poly.entity_id
_entity_poly.type
_entity_poly.pdbx_seq_one_letter_code
_entity_poly.pdbx_strand_id
1 'polypeptide(L)'
;MTEQPTSPTKTRTRSEDIQAHYDLSNEFFALFQDPTRTYSCAYFEPPDLTLEEAQYAKIDLNLNKLDLQPGMTLLDIGCGWITS
;
A
#
# COMPACT_ATOMS: atom_id res chain seq x y z
N MET A 1 -12.94 41.23 14.49
CA MET A 1 -13.07 39.78 14.24
C MET A 1 -11.76 39.15 14.68
N THR A 2 -11.73 38.50 15.84
CA THR A 2 -10.55 37.84 16.39
C THR A 2 -10.44 36.44 15.81
N GLU A 3 -9.39 36.17 15.05
CA GLU A 3 -9.05 34.84 14.56
C GLU A 3 -8.62 33.96 15.74
N GLN A 4 -9.29 32.82 15.93
CA GLN A 4 -8.84 31.80 16.87
C GLN A 4 -7.84 30.85 16.17
N PRO A 5 -6.72 30.49 16.81
CA PRO A 5 -5.77 29.55 16.23
C PRO A 5 -6.39 28.14 16.18
N THR A 6 -6.36 27.52 15.00
CA THR A 6 -6.79 26.14 14.78
C THR A 6 -5.84 25.18 15.52
N SER A 7 -6.34 24.55 16.58
CA SER A 7 -5.63 23.50 17.31
C SER A 7 -5.42 22.27 16.42
N PRO A 8 -4.26 21.59 16.46
CA PRO A 8 -4.00 20.45 15.58
C PRO A 8 -4.98 19.31 15.86
N THR A 9 -5.62 18.82 14.80
CA THR A 9 -6.49 17.64 14.86
C THR A 9 -5.66 16.43 15.27
N LYS A 10 -5.96 15.86 16.44
CA LYS A 10 -5.28 14.67 16.95
C LYS A 10 -5.81 13.44 16.21
N THR A 11 -5.09 12.97 15.20
CA THR A 11 -5.43 11.73 14.49
C THR A 11 -5.31 10.54 15.45
N ARG A 12 -6.37 9.75 15.61
CA ARG A 12 -6.32 8.49 16.34
C ARG A 12 -5.87 7.38 15.39
N THR A 13 -4.77 6.72 15.70
CA THR A 13 -4.33 5.50 15.02
C THR A 13 -5.02 4.28 15.66
N ARG A 14 -5.47 3.32 14.86
CA ARG A 14 -6.03 2.03 15.33
C ARG A 14 -4.97 0.94 15.34
N SER A 15 -3.91 1.14 16.12
CA SER A 15 -2.77 0.21 16.16
C SER A 15 -3.15 -1.20 16.63
N GLU A 16 -4.07 -1.31 17.58
CA GLU A 16 -4.52 -2.59 18.15
C GLU A 16 -5.29 -3.44 17.12
N ASP A 17 -6.16 -2.82 16.32
CA ASP A 17 -6.93 -3.51 15.27
C ASP A 17 -6.02 -3.97 14.11
N ILE A 18 -5.01 -3.17 13.77
CA ILE A 18 -4.02 -3.49 12.73
C ILE A 18 -3.19 -4.69 13.17
N GLN A 19 -2.72 -4.68 14.41
CA GLN A 19 -1.90 -5.78 14.95
C GLN A 19 -2.66 -7.11 14.94
N ALA A 20 -3.94 -7.12 15.34
CA ALA A 20 -4.75 -8.34 15.35
C ALA A 20 -5.00 -8.96 13.96
N HIS A 21 -4.98 -8.17 12.89
CA HIS A 21 -5.20 -8.67 11.51
C HIS A 21 -3.90 -9.11 10.82
N TYR A 22 -2.76 -8.49 11.14
CA TYR A 22 -1.47 -8.74 10.48
C TYR A 22 -0.48 -9.59 11.30
N ASP A 23 -0.70 -9.82 12.60
CA ASP A 23 0.09 -10.79 13.41
C ASP A 23 -0.34 -12.26 13.18
N LEU A 24 -1.29 -12.52 12.27
CA LEU A 24 -1.50 -13.85 11.73
C LEU A 24 -0.27 -14.17 10.86
N SER A 25 0.71 -14.90 11.43
CA SER A 25 2.03 -15.25 10.87
C SER A 25 2.20 -14.97 9.37
N ASN A 26 3.28 -14.27 8.99
CA ASN A 26 3.67 -14.05 7.59
C ASN A 26 3.62 -15.33 6.72
N GLU A 27 3.85 -16.50 7.33
CA GLU A 27 3.75 -17.81 6.70
C GLU A 27 2.32 -18.17 6.26
N PHE A 28 1.31 -17.79 7.06
CA PHE A 28 -0.10 -18.01 6.71
C PHE A 28 -0.49 -17.24 5.44
N PHE A 29 -0.09 -15.97 5.37
CA PHE A 29 -0.32 -15.14 4.19
C PHE A 29 0.46 -15.62 2.96
N ALA A 30 1.61 -16.28 3.17
CA ALA A 30 2.43 -16.84 2.08
C ALA A 30 1.72 -17.96 1.32
N LEU A 31 0.74 -18.62 1.94
CA LEU A 31 0.03 -19.76 1.35
C LEU A 31 -0.84 -19.36 0.16
N PHE A 32 -1.26 -18.08 0.07
CA PHE A 32 -2.21 -17.63 -0.95
C PHE A 32 -1.85 -16.31 -1.62
N GLN A 33 -0.91 -15.54 -1.07
CA GLN A 33 -0.37 -14.37 -1.76
C GLN A 33 0.64 -14.80 -2.84
N ASP A 34 0.84 -13.93 -3.82
CA ASP A 34 1.94 -14.08 -4.75
C ASP A 34 3.29 -13.71 -4.08
N PRO A 35 4.43 -14.01 -4.73
CA PRO A 35 5.76 -13.76 -4.17
C PRO A 35 6.02 -12.29 -3.79
N THR A 36 5.35 -11.31 -4.41
CA THR A 36 5.53 -9.89 -4.07
C THR A 36 4.95 -9.50 -2.71
N ARG A 37 4.16 -10.39 -2.08
CA ARG A 37 3.42 -10.11 -0.84
C ARG A 37 2.52 -8.88 -0.94
N THR A 38 2.07 -8.53 -2.16
CA THR A 38 1.20 -7.39 -2.38
C THR A 38 -0.20 -7.71 -1.90
N TYR A 39 -0.60 -7.11 -0.77
CA TYR A 39 -1.92 -7.37 -0.18
C TYR A 39 -2.93 -6.26 -0.52
N SER A 40 -3.21 -6.13 -1.81
CA SER A 40 -4.23 -5.25 -2.36
C SER A 40 -4.68 -5.80 -3.73
N CYS A 41 -5.71 -5.20 -4.32
CA CYS A 41 -6.25 -5.64 -5.62
C CYS A 41 -5.17 -5.55 -6.72
N ALA A 42 -4.96 -6.64 -7.46
CA ALA A 42 -4.10 -6.70 -8.63
C ALA A 42 -4.78 -6.10 -9.87
N TYR A 43 -4.02 -5.82 -10.94
CA TYR A 43 -4.52 -5.26 -12.18
C TYR A 43 -4.16 -6.15 -13.38
N PHE A 44 -5.16 -6.85 -13.92
CA PHE A 44 -5.00 -7.82 -15.01
C PHE A 44 -5.19 -7.14 -16.37
N GLU A 45 -4.16 -6.46 -16.85
CA GLU A 45 -4.11 -5.90 -18.20
C GLU A 45 -2.72 -6.21 -18.82
N PRO A 46 -2.63 -7.19 -19.75
CA PRO A 46 -3.72 -7.98 -20.34
C PRO A 46 -4.34 -9.03 -19.39
N PRO A 47 -5.50 -9.63 -19.73
CA PRO A 47 -6.23 -10.54 -18.84
C PRO A 47 -5.52 -11.86 -18.49
N ASP A 48 -4.49 -12.24 -19.25
CA ASP A 48 -3.75 -13.50 -19.12
C ASP A 48 -2.51 -13.41 -18.22
N LEU A 49 -2.27 -12.25 -17.59
CA LEU A 49 -1.20 -12.07 -16.63
C LEU A 49 -1.34 -13.03 -15.44
N THR A 50 -0.20 -13.54 -14.97
CA THR A 50 -0.11 -14.18 -13.66
C THR A 50 -0.43 -13.18 -12.55
N LEU A 51 -0.77 -13.67 -11.34
CA LEU A 51 -1.06 -12.78 -10.21
C LEU A 51 0.13 -11.86 -9.90
N GLU A 52 1.35 -12.40 -9.90
CA GLU A 52 2.58 -11.63 -9.68
C GLU A 52 2.73 -10.49 -10.70
N GLU A 53 2.59 -10.80 -12.00
CA GLU A 53 2.66 -9.79 -13.06
C GLU A 53 1.54 -8.74 -12.93
N ALA A 54 0.33 -9.16 -12.57
CA ALA A 54 -0.79 -8.26 -12.35
C ALA A 54 -0.59 -7.34 -11.13
N GLN A 55 0.18 -7.75 -10.12
CA GLN A 55 0.56 -6.88 -9.00
C GLN A 55 1.57 -5.82 -9.43
N TYR A 56 2.57 -6.19 -10.24
CA TYR A 56 3.50 -5.22 -10.83
C TYR A 56 2.77 -4.23 -11.75
N ALA A 57 1.90 -4.72 -12.63
CA ALA A 57 1.08 -3.86 -13.50
C ALA A 57 0.23 -2.87 -12.70
N LYS A 58 -0.27 -3.26 -11.52
CA LYS A 58 -0.97 -2.36 -10.60
C LYS A 58 -0.05 -1.31 -10.00
N ILE A 59 1.18 -1.65 -9.62
CA ILE A 59 2.16 -0.69 -9.09
C ILE A 59 2.46 0.36 -10.16
N ASP A 60 2.78 -0.07 -11.37
CA ASP A 60 3.05 0.81 -12.51
C ASP A 60 1.86 1.72 -12.82
N LEU A 61 0.63 1.17 -12.82
CA LEU A 61 -0.59 1.94 -13.03
C LEU A 61 -0.74 3.07 -12.01
N ASN A 62 -0.37 2.87 -10.75
CA ASN A 62 -0.46 3.91 -9.72
C ASN A 62 0.67 4.93 -9.86
N LEU A 63 1.92 4.48 -10.05
CA LEU A 63 3.08 5.37 -10.20
C LEU A 63 2.98 6.27 -11.44
N ASN A 64 2.46 5.74 -12.56
CA ASN A 64 2.26 6.50 -13.79
C ASN A 64 1.26 7.66 -13.65
N LYS A 65 0.37 7.60 -12.66
CA LYS A 65 -0.60 8.69 -12.38
C LYS A 65 -0.01 9.82 -11.54
N LEU A 66 1.18 9.62 -10.97
CA LEU A 66 1.82 10.57 -10.06
C LEU A 66 2.79 11.53 -10.76
N ASP A 67 3.03 11.36 -12.08
CA ASP A 67 3.98 12.15 -12.87
C ASP A 67 5.35 12.30 -12.19
N LEU A 68 5.86 11.18 -11.67
CA LEU A 68 7.11 11.16 -10.93
C LEU A 68 8.29 11.48 -11.83
N GLN A 69 9.16 12.36 -11.34
CA GLN A 69 10.40 12.74 -12.00
C GLN A 69 11.60 12.31 -11.16
N PRO A 70 12.76 11.99 -11.78
CA PRO A 70 13.98 11.69 -11.04
C PRO A 70 14.32 12.80 -10.04
N GLY A 71 14.59 12.41 -8.78
CA GLY A 71 14.92 13.34 -7.69
C GLY A 71 13.73 13.76 -6.83
N MET A 72 12.50 13.35 -7.16
CA MET A 72 11.34 13.52 -6.27
C MET A 72 11.36 12.53 -5.11
N THR A 73 10.73 12.93 -3.99
CA THR A 73 10.52 12.07 -2.83
C THR A 73 9.10 11.51 -2.87
N LEU A 74 8.97 10.18 -2.86
CA LEU A 74 7.68 9.48 -2.77
C LEU A 74 7.40 9.09 -1.32
N LEU A 75 6.17 9.32 -0.85
CA LEU A 75 5.67 8.84 0.44
C LEU A 75 4.65 7.72 0.20
N ASP A 76 4.97 6.53 0.67
CA ASP A 76 4.04 5.40 0.71
C ASP A 76 3.42 5.25 2.11
N ILE A 77 2.09 5.34 2.20
CA ILE A 77 1.36 5.25 3.46
C ILE A 77 0.68 3.88 3.55
N GLY A 78 1.17 3.04 4.46
CA GLY A 78 0.70 1.66 4.60
C GLY A 78 1.37 0.72 3.61
N CYS A 79 2.70 0.83 3.50
CA CYS A 79 3.52 0.12 2.51
C CYS A 79 3.47 -1.41 2.60
N GLY A 80 2.88 -2.00 3.64
CA GLY A 80 2.79 -3.45 3.79
C GLY A 80 4.17 -4.10 3.72
N TRP A 81 4.33 -5.10 2.86
CA TRP A 81 5.57 -5.85 2.64
C TRP A 81 6.40 -5.36 1.45
N ILE A 82 6.10 -4.15 0.94
CA ILE A 82 6.34 -3.59 -0.40
C ILE A 82 7.52 -4.05 -1.27
N THR A 83 8.57 -4.64 -0.71
CA THR A 83 9.63 -5.42 -1.38
C THR A 83 10.60 -5.93 -0.28
N SER A 84 10.21 -6.91 0.55
CA SER A 84 11.09 -7.53 1.57
C SER A 84 11.50 -8.96 1.22
#